data_AF-A0A398BLQ8-F1
#
_entry.id   AF-A0A398BLQ8-F1
#
_cell.length_a   1.000
_cell.length_b   1.000
_cell.length_c   1.000
_cell.angle_alpha   90.00
_cell.angle_beta   90.00
_cell.angle_gamma   90.00
#
_symmetry.space_group_name_H-M   'P 1'
#
loop_
_entity.id
_entity.type
_entity.pdbx_description
1 polymer ?
#
loop_
_entity_poly.entity_id
_entity_poly.type
_entity_poly.pdbx_seq_one_letter_code
_entity_poly.pdbx_strand_id
1 'polypeptide(L)' 'MEAGVLGSSHFRARTDNKAQDRDDHFIFRTKDTTLWFDADGKGGDGPVLVADLQAGATVTAKDIFLV' A
#
# COMPACT_ATOMS: atom_id res chain seq x y z
N MET A 1 -19.20 1.93 -2.86
CA MET A 1 -18.31 2.07 -1.70
C MET A 1 -18.50 3.49 -1.19
N GLU A 2 -18.65 3.68 0.11
CA GLU A 2 -18.69 5.02 0.70
C GLU A 2 -17.26 5.55 0.83
N ALA A 3 -17.09 6.86 0.74
CA ALA A 3 -15.80 7.50 1.05
C ALA A 3 -15.36 7.17 2.48
N GLY A 4 -14.07 6.96 2.69
CA GLY A 4 -13.57 6.56 4.00
C GLY A 4 -12.10 6.19 4.05
N VAL A 5 -11.64 5.93 5.27
CA VAL A 5 -10.30 5.42 5.55
C VAL A 5 -10.15 4.01 4.99
N LEU A 6 -8.97 3.70 4.44
CA LEU A 6 -8.64 2.38 3.93
C LEU A 6 -8.75 1.31 5.03
N GLY A 7 -9.41 0.19 4.73
CA GLY A 7 -9.44 -0.97 5.62
C GLY A 7 -8.04 -1.55 5.84
N SER A 8 -7.71 -1.95 7.07
CA SER A 8 -6.36 -2.45 7.39
C SER A 8 -5.97 -3.72 6.65
N SER A 9 -6.94 -4.53 6.21
CA SER A 9 -6.70 -5.69 5.33
C SER A 9 -6.21 -5.30 3.94
N HIS A 10 -6.39 -4.04 3.54
CA HIS A 10 -5.95 -3.54 2.24
C HIS A 10 -4.60 -2.84 2.26
N PHE A 11 -3.92 -2.85 3.40
CA PHE A 11 -2.64 -2.20 3.59
C PHE A 11 -1.60 -3.14 4.17
N ARG A 12 -0.40 -3.12 3.58
CA ARG A 12 0.73 -3.91 4.05
C ARG A 12 2.01 -3.10 4.10
N ALA A 13 2.69 -3.11 5.25
CA ALA A 13 4.06 -2.61 5.36
C ALA A 13 5.06 -3.77 5.21
N ARG A 14 5.96 -3.71 4.21
CA ARG A 14 6.94 -4.77 3.90
C ARG A 14 8.28 -4.18 3.47
N THR A 15 9.31 -5.01 3.36
CA THR A 15 10.64 -4.61 2.85
C THR A 15 10.75 -4.70 1.32
N ASP A 16 9.80 -5.35 0.65
CA ASP A 16 9.60 -5.33 -0.79
C ASP A 16 8.22 -4.71 -1.12
N ASN A 17 7.79 -4.77 -2.39
CA ASN A 17 6.50 -4.25 -2.86
C ASN A 17 5.52 -5.36 -3.29
N LYS A 18 5.66 -6.61 -2.81
CA LYS A 18 4.77 -7.70 -3.21
C LYS A 18 3.62 -7.89 -2.20
N ALA A 19 2.41 -8.06 -2.71
CA ALA A 19 1.24 -8.50 -1.94
C ALA A 19 1.46 -9.90 -1.34
N GLN A 20 0.72 -10.22 -0.27
CA GLN A 20 0.82 -11.49 0.47
C GLN A 20 -0.47 -12.31 0.47
N ASP A 21 -1.61 -11.65 0.43
CA ASP A 21 -2.91 -12.30 0.23
C ASP A 21 -3.63 -11.64 -0.96
N ARG A 22 -4.97 -11.69 -1.01
CA ARG A 22 -5.75 -11.14 -2.13
C ARG A 22 -6.24 -9.72 -1.89
N ASP A 23 -6.03 -9.20 -0.70
CA ASP A 23 -6.61 -7.95 -0.24
C ASP A 23 -5.55 -6.85 -0.17
N ASP A 24 -4.25 -7.16 -0.24
CA ASP A 24 -3.09 -6.25 -0.13
C ASP A 24 -2.95 -5.28 -1.34
N HIS A 25 -3.86 -4.30 -1.43
CA HIS A 25 -3.85 -3.32 -2.52
C HIS A 25 -2.84 -2.19 -2.34
N PHE A 26 -2.56 -1.77 -1.11
CA PHE A 26 -1.57 -0.73 -0.82
C PHE A 26 -0.39 -1.30 -0.04
N ILE A 27 0.81 -1.15 -0.59
CA ILE A 27 2.02 -1.71 -0.01
C ILE A 27 3.02 -0.60 0.28
N PHE A 28 3.26 -0.32 1.56
CA PHE A 28 4.31 0.58 1.99
C PHE A 28 5.63 -0.20 2.11
N ARG A 29 6.57 0.09 1.20
CA ARG A 29 7.90 -0.51 1.22
C ARG A 29 8.81 0.28 2.15
N THR A 30 9.06 -0.28 3.34
CA THR A 30 9.84 0.35 4.40
C THR A 30 11.33 0.49 4.08
N LYS A 31 11.84 -0.26 3.09
CA LYS A 31 13.26 -0.23 2.69
C LYS A 31 13.69 1.13 2.15
N ASP A 32 12.81 1.80 1.41
CA ASP A 32 13.10 3.07 0.73
C ASP A 32 11.90 4.04 0.78
N THR A 33 11.01 3.84 1.76
CA THR A 33 9.88 4.74 2.05
C THR A 33 8.98 5.03 0.84
N THR A 34 8.72 4.02 0.00
CA THR A 34 7.84 4.14 -1.17
C THR A 34 6.47 3.49 -0.92
N LEU A 35 5.39 4.09 -1.42
CA LEU A 35 4.04 3.52 -1.41
C LEU A 35 3.68 3.00 -2.80
N TRP A 36 3.20 1.76 -2.87
CA TRP A 36 2.84 1.07 -4.08
C TRP A 36 1.36 0.69 -4.07
N PHE A 37 0.76 0.64 -5.25
CA PHE A 37 -0.59 0.13 -5.48
C PHE A 37 -0.54 -1.14 -6.33
N ASP A 38 -1.10 -2.22 -5.78
CA ASP A 38 -1.31 -3.50 -6.44
C ASP A 38 -2.80 -3.63 -6.77
N ALA A 39 -3.12 -3.57 -8.07
CA ALA A 39 -4.50 -3.54 -8.52
C ALA A 39 -5.23 -4.87 -8.29
N ASP A 40 -4.52 -6.01 -8.39
CA ASP A 40 -5.10 -7.33 -8.17
C ASP A 40 -5.03 -7.77 -6.71
N GLY A 41 -4.23 -7.06 -5.90
CA GLY A 41 -4.09 -7.22 -4.47
C GLY A 41 -3.35 -8.49 -4.07
N LYS A 42 -2.83 -9.27 -5.03
CA LYS A 42 -2.17 -10.58 -4.84
C LYS A 42 -0.82 -10.73 -5.54
N GLY A 43 -0.31 -9.66 -6.16
CA GLY A 43 1.04 -9.62 -6.73
C GLY A 43 1.16 -10.34 -8.07
N GLY A 44 0.03 -10.63 -8.73
CA GLY A 44 0.01 -11.18 -10.08
C GLY A 44 0.26 -10.10 -11.13
N ASP A 45 -0.42 -8.97 -10.96
CA ASP A 45 -0.15 -7.75 -11.71
C ASP A 45 0.97 -6.96 -11.03
N GLY A 46 1.94 -6.47 -11.81
CA GLY A 46 3.05 -5.70 -11.27
C GLY A 46 2.53 -4.41 -10.59
N PRO A 47 2.89 -4.15 -9.32
CA PRO A 47 2.39 -2.97 -8.62
C PRO A 47 2.98 -1.68 -9.20
N VAL A 48 2.24 -0.58 -9.09
CA VAL A 48 2.65 0.76 -9.56
C VAL A 48 3.06 1.64 -8.38
N LEU A 49 4.07 2.49 -8.59
CA LEU A 49 4.51 3.46 -7.58
C LEU A 49 3.48 4.59 -7.48
N VAL A 50 3.01 4.87 -6.26
CA VAL A 50 2.06 5.96 -5.96
C VAL A 50 2.77 7.14 -5.33
N ALA A 51 3.71 6.88 -4.41
CA ALA A 51 4.45 7.94 -3.73
C ALA A 51 5.88 7.50 -3.38
N ASP A 52 6.81 8.45 -3.49
CA ASP A 52 8.16 8.38 -2.96
C ASP A 52 8.26 9.41 -1.83
N LEU A 53 8.35 8.94 -0.59
CA LEU A 53 8.23 9.77 0.61
C LEU A 53 9.62 10.11 1.18
N GLN A 54 9.67 11.17 1.99
CA GLN A 54 10.89 11.52 2.70
C GLN A 54 11.40 10.38 3.60
N ALA A 55 12.72 10.32 3.76
CA ALA A 55 13.35 9.33 4.63
C ALA A 55 12.77 9.36 6.06
N GLY A 56 12.47 8.18 6.60
CA GLY A 56 11.88 8.02 7.93
C GLY A 56 10.35 8.23 7.99
N ALA A 57 9.68 8.46 6.86
CA ALA A 57 8.22 8.48 6.82
C ALA A 57 7.63 7.15 7.32
N THR A 58 6.51 7.24 8.02
CA THR A 58 5.65 6.11 8.36
C THR A 58 4.30 6.29 7.70
N VAL A 59 3.72 5.20 7.20
CA VAL A 59 2.38 5.18 6.61
C VAL A 59 1.63 4.01 7.22
N THR A 60 0.36 4.23 7.52
CA THR A 60 -0.62 3.24 7.95
C THR A 60 -1.84 3.33 7.05
N ALA A 61 -2.73 2.34 7.12
CA ALA A 61 -4.02 2.39 6.43
C ALA A 61 -4.83 3.66 6.78
N LYS A 62 -4.64 4.22 7.99
CA LYS A 62 -5.35 5.42 8.45
C LYS A 62 -4.95 6.70 7.74
N ASP A 63 -3.80 6.69 7.07
CA ASP A 63 -3.28 7.84 6.33
C ASP A 63 -3.81 7.88 4.88
N ILE A 64 -4.58 6.85 4.46
CA ILE A 64 -5.14 6.73 3.11
C ILE A 64 -6.66 6.88 3.19
N PHE A 65 -7.19 7.90 2.52
CA PHE A 65 -8.63 8.17 2.44
C PHE A 65 -9.08 8.03 0.98
N LEU A 66 -10.08 7.18 0.75
CA LEU A 66 -10.71 6.98 -0.55
C LEU A 66 -11.99 7.83 -0.63
N VAL A 67 -12.23 8.47 -1.77
CA VAL A 67 -13.39 9.35 -2.04
C VAL A 67 -14.27 8.82 -3.16
#